data_AF-A0A954DVL3-F1
#
_entry.id   AF-A0A954DVL3-F1
#
_cell.length_a   1.000
_cell.length_b   1.000
_cell.length_c   1.000
_cell.angle_alpha   90.00
_cell.angle_beta   90.00
_cell.angle_gamma   90.00
#
_symmetry.space_group_name_H-M   'P 1'
#
loop_
_entity.id
_entity.type
_entity.pdbx_description
1 polymer ?
#
loop_
_entity_poly.entity_id
_entity_poly.type
_entity_poly.pdbx_seq_one_letter_code
_entity_poly.pdbx_strand_id
1 'polypeptide(L)'
;MTPRNVLITLLVLLFAPLARAHELRPAYLVLRETTENHFDGSWKVPARDNRRLGLYVRLPDDCVVVRELSGAFVDDAYVERWSFTHPAGLVDATIRIDGLRETLTDVLVRIERLDGSTQVERLSPERPEVVVRGALTKLQVAGTYTDLGVRHILGGVDHLLFVLGLLFLVRGRAMLFKTITAFTVAHSIALAIATFGYVNVPPALVNTLVALSILFLGPELVREQRGETSLTIERPWLVAFAFGLLHGLGFASGLTQLGLPHSEVPLALLSFNVGVELGQLGFVAVLLALGVALGELQVRFGPRMRRLPAYVVGSLGAFWLCVGLSALI
;
A
#
# COMPACT_ATOMS: atom_id res chain seq x y z
N MET A 1 30.11 -36.08 7.08
CA MET A 1 30.74 -35.03 6.26
C MET A 1 32.06 -35.55 5.73
N THR A 2 32.33 -35.44 4.43
CA THR A 2 33.64 -35.85 3.87
C THR A 2 34.74 -34.89 4.35
N PRO A 3 36.00 -35.34 4.49
CA PRO A 3 37.12 -34.49 4.93
C PRO A 3 37.32 -33.24 4.05
N ARG A 4 36.93 -33.33 2.76
CA ARG A 4 36.89 -32.20 1.83
C ARG A 4 35.89 -31.11 2.26
N ASN A 5 34.72 -31.49 2.76
CA ASN A 5 33.70 -30.53 3.19
C ASN A 5 34.09 -29.85 4.51
N VAL A 6 34.81 -30.55 5.40
CA VAL A 6 35.36 -29.97 6.63
C VAL A 6 36.41 -28.92 6.31
N LEU A 7 37.29 -29.18 5.34
CA LEU A 7 38.32 -28.22 4.90
C LEU A 7 37.72 -26.97 4.26
N ILE A 8 36.69 -27.11 3.42
CA ILE A 8 35.99 -25.98 2.79
C ILE A 8 35.28 -25.13 3.85
N THR A 9 34.58 -25.76 4.81
CA THR A 9 33.92 -25.04 5.91
C THR A 9 34.92 -24.31 6.80
N LEU A 10 36.07 -24.92 7.12
CA LEU A 10 37.16 -24.28 7.85
C LEU A 10 37.74 -23.09 7.08
N LEU A 11 37.95 -23.21 5.76
CA LEU A 11 38.40 -22.11 4.90
C LEU A 11 37.39 -20.95 4.87
N VAL A 12 36.09 -21.23 4.74
CA VAL A 12 35.04 -20.20 4.75
C VAL A 12 34.97 -19.48 6.11
N LEU A 13 35.10 -20.21 7.22
CA LEU A 13 35.14 -19.63 8.57
C LEU A 13 36.41 -18.82 8.84
N LEU A 14 37.54 -19.17 8.22
CA LEU A 14 38.79 -18.41 8.28
C LEU A 14 38.74 -17.09 7.50
N PHE A 15 37.89 -16.99 6.47
CA PHE A 15 37.67 -15.76 5.70
C PHE A 15 36.47 -14.92 6.16
N ALA A 16 35.59 -15.46 7.01
CA ALA A 16 34.43 -14.76 7.56
C ALA A 16 34.74 -13.43 8.32
N PRO A 17 35.88 -13.25 9.04
CA PRO A 17 36.12 -12.01 9.78
C PRO A 17 36.76 -10.89 8.94
N LEU A 18 37.03 -11.11 7.64
CA LEU A 18 37.53 -10.05 6.74
C LEU A 18 36.44 -9.29 5.99
N ALA A 19 35.18 -9.71 6.13
CA ALA A 19 34.04 -8.94 5.64
C ALA A 19 33.74 -7.77 6.59
N ARG A 20 34.53 -6.69 6.49
CA ARG A 20 34.10 -5.39 6.99
C ARG A 20 32.98 -4.88 6.10
N ALA A 21 31.74 -5.15 6.48
CA ALA A 21 30.62 -4.37 5.96
C ALA A 21 30.88 -2.90 6.32
N HIS A 22 31.10 -2.06 5.31
CA HIS A 22 31.15 -0.62 5.52
C HIS A 22 29.75 -0.17 5.98
N GLU A 23 29.64 0.41 7.17
CA GLU A 23 28.41 1.09 7.60
C GLU A 23 28.22 2.33 6.72
N LEU A 24 27.44 2.20 5.64
CA LEU A 24 26.91 3.33 4.91
C LEU A 24 25.87 4.03 5.79
N ARG A 25 26.31 5.05 6.53
CA ARG A 25 25.43 5.94 7.28
C ARG A 25 24.96 7.05 6.33
N PRO A 26 23.67 7.13 5.95
CA PRO A 26 23.20 8.21 5.11
C PRO A 26 23.22 9.53 5.87
N ALA A 27 23.41 10.64 5.13
CA ALA A 27 23.17 11.96 5.70
C ALA A 27 21.66 12.24 5.72
N TYR A 28 21.23 13.12 6.63
CA TYR A 28 19.82 13.35 6.93
C TYR A 28 19.51 14.85 6.97
N LEU A 29 18.62 15.31 6.09
CA LEU A 29 18.08 16.66 6.08
C LEU A 29 16.64 16.64 6.57
N VAL A 30 16.34 17.43 7.60
CA VAL A 30 14.98 17.73 8.03
C VAL A 30 14.72 19.20 7.82
N LEU A 31 13.65 19.52 7.11
CA LEU A 31 13.07 20.86 7.04
C LEU A 31 11.69 20.81 7.67
N ARG A 32 11.46 21.61 8.71
CA ARG A 32 10.17 21.71 9.38
C ARG A 32 9.63 23.12 9.23
N GLU A 33 8.48 23.25 8.59
CA GLU A 33 7.72 24.50 8.57
C GLU A 33 7.14 24.76 9.97
N THR A 34 7.47 25.91 10.57
CA THR A 34 7.08 26.27 11.94
C THR A 34 5.96 27.30 11.98
N THR A 35 6.02 28.27 11.09
CA THR A 35 4.95 29.22 10.77
C THR A 35 4.92 29.45 9.26
N GLU A 36 3.90 30.15 8.76
CA GLU A 36 3.77 30.43 7.33
C GLU A 36 5.07 31.03 6.79
N ASN A 37 5.67 30.37 5.79
CA ASN A 37 6.93 30.76 5.16
C ASN A 37 8.19 30.75 6.06
N HIS A 38 8.13 30.16 7.26
CA HIS A 38 9.28 30.02 8.16
C HIS A 38 9.60 28.54 8.37
N PHE A 39 10.88 28.20 8.24
CA PHE A 39 11.36 26.83 8.28
C PHE A 39 12.56 26.68 9.21
N ASP A 40 12.52 25.64 10.03
CA ASP A 40 13.68 25.16 10.79
C ASP A 40 14.35 24.01 10.02
N GLY A 41 15.63 24.17 9.73
CA GLY A 41 16.47 23.17 9.09
C GLY A 41 17.36 22.44 10.10
N SER A 42 17.47 21.13 9.93
CA SER A 42 18.45 20.29 10.64
C SER A 42 19.17 19.40 9.63
N TRP A 43 20.49 19.51 9.58
CA TRP A 43 21.36 18.72 8.72
C TRP A 43 22.27 17.85 9.54
N LYS A 44 22.18 16.53 9.37
CA LYS A 44 23.05 15.56 10.04
C LYS A 44 23.90 14.87 8.99
N VAL A 45 25.22 15.03 9.11
CA VAL A 45 26.20 14.42 8.21
C VAL A 45 27.06 13.45 9.01
N PRO A 46 27.33 12.24 8.49
CA PRO A 46 28.33 11.36 9.09
C PRO A 46 29.68 12.07 9.26
N ALA A 47 30.27 11.89 10.44
CA ALA A 47 31.56 12.44 10.81
C ALA A 47 32.45 11.38 11.45
N ARG A 48 33.76 11.51 11.25
CA ARG A 48 34.77 10.66 11.86
C ARG A 48 36.00 11.50 12.17
N ASP A 49 36.60 11.31 13.34
CA ASP A 49 37.81 12.02 13.77
C ASP A 49 37.69 13.54 13.63
N ASN A 50 36.52 14.08 14.03
CA ASN A 50 36.18 15.51 13.94
C ASN A 50 36.21 16.09 12.50
N ARG A 51 36.08 15.23 11.48
CA ARG A 51 35.93 15.58 10.07
C ARG A 51 34.58 15.07 9.58
N ARG A 52 33.88 15.89 8.80
CA ARG A 52 32.58 15.54 8.19
C ARG A 52 32.73 15.30 6.69
N LEU A 53 31.80 14.56 6.09
CA LEU A 53 31.67 14.54 4.64
C LEU A 53 31.39 15.95 4.11
N GLY A 54 31.99 16.32 2.98
CA GLY A 54 31.82 17.62 2.32
C GLY A 54 30.48 17.74 1.60
N LEU A 55 29.38 17.54 2.32
CA LEU A 55 28.02 17.64 1.81
C LEU A 55 27.36 18.92 2.34
N TYR A 56 26.82 19.73 1.43
CA TYR A 56 26.24 21.03 1.76
C TYR A 56 24.82 21.14 1.22
N VAL A 57 23.91 21.61 2.06
CA VAL A 57 22.52 21.85 1.68
C VAL A 57 22.46 23.17 0.91
N ARG A 58 22.00 23.10 -0.34
CA ARG A 58 21.73 24.27 -1.18
C ARG A 58 20.24 24.51 -1.24
N LEU A 59 19.83 25.57 -0.54
CA LEU A 59 18.47 26.10 -0.60
C LEU A 59 18.28 26.98 -1.86
N PRO A 60 17.03 27.23 -2.27
CA PRO A 60 16.68 28.23 -3.26
C PRO A 60 17.29 29.62 -2.96
N ASP A 61 17.62 30.38 -4.01
CA ASP A 61 18.31 31.68 -3.89
C ASP A 61 17.47 32.76 -3.19
N ASP A 62 16.15 32.59 -3.15
CA ASP A 62 15.17 33.46 -2.51
C ASP A 62 14.96 33.16 -1.02
N CYS A 63 15.67 32.17 -0.46
CA CYS A 63 15.69 31.92 0.98
C CYS A 63 16.51 32.98 1.75
N VAL A 64 15.93 33.52 2.83
CA VAL A 64 16.61 34.42 3.77
C VAL A 64 16.85 33.68 5.09
N VAL A 65 18.12 33.51 5.49
CA VAL A 65 18.47 32.88 6.76
C VAL A 65 18.19 33.86 7.91
N VAL A 66 17.30 33.46 8.84
CA VAL A 66 16.87 34.26 9.99
C VAL A 66 17.71 33.97 11.23
N ARG A 67 18.12 32.72 11.41
CA ARG A 67 18.98 32.30 12.52
C ARG A 67 20.22 31.60 11.98
N GLU A 68 21.38 32.08 12.41
CA GLU A 68 22.67 31.56 11.98
C GLU A 68 22.87 30.08 12.28
N LEU A 69 23.67 29.45 11.42
CA LEU A 69 24.01 28.04 11.44
C LEU A 69 24.73 27.69 12.75
N SER A 70 24.10 26.89 13.60
CA SER A 70 24.73 26.32 14.79
C SER A 70 25.10 24.87 14.52
N GLY A 71 26.39 24.55 14.57
CA GLY A 71 26.92 23.22 14.24
C GLY A 71 27.65 22.59 15.42
N ALA A 72 27.39 21.32 15.69
CA ALA A 72 28.10 20.56 16.72
C ALA A 72 28.38 19.12 16.26
N PHE A 73 29.50 18.55 16.71
CA PHE A 73 29.77 17.12 16.59
C PHE A 73 29.04 16.38 17.72
N VAL A 74 28.17 15.46 17.35
CA VAL A 74 27.36 14.63 18.26
C VAL A 74 27.37 13.21 17.71
N ASP A 75 27.89 12.25 18.48
CA ASP A 75 27.85 10.80 18.20
C ASP A 75 28.17 10.42 16.74
N ASP A 76 29.45 10.53 16.35
CA ASP A 76 29.95 10.24 14.99
C ASP A 76 29.20 10.98 13.86
N ALA A 77 28.56 12.11 14.17
CA ALA A 77 27.91 12.95 13.19
C ALA A 77 28.17 14.41 13.47
N TYR A 78 28.12 15.21 12.43
CA TYR A 78 28.07 16.65 12.52
C TYR A 78 26.63 17.10 12.27
N VAL A 79 26.05 17.82 13.21
CA VAL A 79 24.67 18.29 13.16
C VAL A 79 24.67 19.81 13.08
N GLU A 80 24.10 20.36 12.00
CA GLU A 80 23.84 21.78 11.82
C GLU A 80 22.34 22.07 11.98
N ARG A 81 22.01 23.19 12.62
CA ARG A 81 20.65 23.70 12.74
C ARG A 81 20.60 25.18 12.38
N TRP A 82 19.57 25.57 11.63
CA TRP A 82 19.33 26.95 11.22
C TRP A 82 17.84 27.20 11.02
N SER A 83 17.47 28.46 10.92
CA SER A 83 16.10 28.87 10.57
C SER A 83 16.14 29.84 9.40
N PHE A 84 15.23 29.68 8.45
CA PHE A 84 15.16 30.52 7.25
C PHE A 84 13.71 30.78 6.84
N THR A 85 13.53 31.83 6.04
CA THR A 85 12.24 32.16 5.42
C THR A 85 12.33 32.08 3.92
N HIS A 86 11.20 31.75 3.29
CA HIS A 86 11.06 31.73 1.84
C HIS A 86 9.81 32.53 1.44
N PRO A 87 9.90 33.62 0.66
CA PRO A 87 8.79 34.56 0.43
C PRO A 87 7.50 33.92 -0.11
N ALA A 88 7.63 32.89 -0.95
CA ALA A 88 6.51 32.16 -1.56
C ALA A 88 6.26 30.77 -0.95
N GLY A 89 6.95 30.43 0.14
CA GLY A 89 7.00 29.06 0.67
C GLY A 89 7.82 28.12 -0.21
N LEU A 90 8.16 26.94 0.30
CA LEU A 90 9.06 26.02 -0.41
C LEU A 90 8.42 25.21 -1.54
N VAL A 91 7.11 25.29 -1.76
CA VAL A 91 6.42 24.49 -2.78
C VAL A 91 6.97 24.78 -4.17
N ASP A 92 7.21 23.72 -4.94
CA ASP A 92 7.85 23.71 -6.27
C ASP A 92 9.32 24.17 -6.29
N ALA A 93 9.88 24.55 -5.13
CA ALA A 93 11.28 24.89 -5.02
C ALA A 93 12.17 23.64 -5.05
N THR A 94 13.40 23.80 -5.54
CA THR A 94 14.38 22.70 -5.65
C THR A 94 15.43 22.84 -4.56
N ILE A 95 15.63 21.77 -3.78
CA ILE A 95 16.71 21.65 -2.80
C ILE A 95 17.76 20.72 -3.38
N ARG A 96 19.01 21.15 -3.36
CA ARG A 96 20.15 20.39 -3.91
C ARG A 96 21.17 20.09 -2.81
N ILE A 97 21.81 18.93 -2.86
CA ILE A 97 22.93 18.60 -1.98
C ILE A 97 24.24 18.70 -2.79
N ASP A 98 24.99 19.76 -2.55
CA ASP A 98 26.31 19.96 -3.14
C ASP A 98 27.30 18.94 -2.54
N GLY A 99 28.16 18.36 -3.38
CA GLY A 99 29.12 17.31 -3.01
C GLY A 99 28.57 15.88 -3.08
N LEU A 100 27.25 15.67 -3.15
CA LEU A 100 26.65 14.32 -3.12
C LEU A 100 27.08 13.45 -4.31
N ARG A 101 27.22 14.05 -5.50
CA ARG A 101 27.67 13.35 -6.73
C ARG A 101 29.05 12.71 -6.62
N GLU A 102 29.88 13.20 -5.70
CA GLU A 102 31.28 12.77 -5.49
C GLU A 102 31.40 11.72 -4.37
N THR A 103 30.27 11.28 -3.81
CA THR A 103 30.24 10.32 -2.71
C THR A 103 29.55 9.02 -3.10
N LEU A 104 29.71 7.99 -2.28
CA LEU A 104 28.99 6.71 -2.39
C LEU A 104 27.81 6.62 -1.38
N THR A 105 27.46 7.75 -0.76
CA THR A 105 26.46 7.84 0.30
C THR A 105 25.15 8.37 -0.25
N ASP A 106 24.03 7.96 0.36
CA ASP A 106 22.71 8.52 0.11
C ASP A 106 22.34 9.59 1.14
N VAL A 107 21.44 10.49 0.75
CA VAL A 107 20.83 11.48 1.64
C VAL A 107 19.34 11.21 1.74
N LEU A 108 18.81 11.22 2.95
CA LEU A 108 17.37 11.23 3.18
C LEU A 108 16.94 12.66 3.49
N VAL A 109 16.00 13.17 2.69
CA VAL A 109 15.39 14.49 2.89
C VAL A 109 13.97 14.28 3.39
N ARG A 110 13.65 14.90 4.54
CA ARG A 110 12.33 14.92 5.14
C ARG A 110 11.86 16.36 5.26
N ILE A 111 10.72 16.65 4.67
CA ILE A 111 10.08 17.97 4.71
C ILE A 111 8.75 17.80 5.45
N GLU A 112 8.61 18.50 6.57
CA GLU A 112 7.39 18.54 7.39
C GLU A 112 6.72 19.89 7.24
N ARG A 113 5.44 19.90 6.87
CA ARG A 113 4.66 21.12 6.64
C ARG A 113 3.77 21.43 7.84
N LEU A 114 3.18 22.63 7.87
CA LEU A 114 2.26 23.06 8.94
C LEU A 114 1.02 22.17 9.09
N ASP A 115 0.54 21.59 7.99
CA ASP A 115 -0.61 20.68 7.97
C ASP A 115 -0.27 19.27 8.50
N GLY A 116 0.98 19.03 8.89
CA GLY A 116 1.50 17.74 9.34
C GLY A 116 1.83 16.77 8.20
N SER A 117 1.67 17.17 6.93
CA SER A 117 2.07 16.34 5.80
C SER A 117 3.59 16.23 5.75
N THR A 118 4.08 15.06 5.35
CA THR A 118 5.51 14.80 5.25
C THR A 118 5.88 14.33 3.86
N GLN A 119 6.93 14.92 3.29
CA GLN A 119 7.56 14.40 2.07
C GLN A 119 8.90 13.80 2.47
N VAL A 120 9.10 12.52 2.17
CA VAL A 120 10.37 11.82 2.38
C VAL A 120 10.88 11.36 1.03
N GLU A 121 12.06 11.83 0.64
CA GLU A 121 12.74 11.38 -0.57
C GLU A 121 14.19 11.00 -0.27
N ARG A 122 14.66 9.95 -0.95
CA ARG A 122 16.06 9.52 -0.93
C ARG A 122 16.77 10.11 -2.15
N LEU A 123 17.83 10.86 -1.89
CA LEU A 123 18.74 11.37 -2.91
C LEU A 123 19.96 10.47 -2.99
N SER A 124 20.34 10.17 -4.22
CA SER A 124 21.54 9.41 -4.57
C SER A 124 22.52 10.31 -5.31
N PRO A 125 23.77 9.88 -5.49
CA PRO A 125 24.74 10.61 -6.32
C PRO A 125 24.24 10.89 -7.76
N GLU A 126 23.36 10.04 -8.31
CA GLU A 126 22.75 10.23 -9.63
C GLU A 126 21.63 11.28 -9.64
N ARG A 127 20.95 11.48 -8.51
CA ARG A 127 19.83 12.40 -8.35
C ARG A 127 19.97 13.21 -7.05
N PRO A 128 20.88 14.22 -7.02
CA PRO A 128 21.24 14.93 -5.80
C PRO A 128 20.30 16.09 -5.47
N GLU A 129 19.11 16.12 -6.05
CA GLU A 129 18.15 17.21 -5.92
C GLU A 129 16.74 16.67 -5.73
N VAL A 130 15.95 17.40 -4.94
CA VAL A 130 14.54 17.14 -4.66
C VAL A 130 13.73 18.38 -4.95
N VAL A 131 12.57 18.18 -5.58
CA VAL A 131 11.56 19.21 -5.72
C VAL A 131 10.59 19.07 -4.56
N VAL A 132 10.40 20.15 -3.80
CA VAL A 132 9.43 20.18 -2.72
C VAL A 132 8.03 20.23 -3.33
N ARG A 133 7.21 19.22 -3.07
CA ARG A 133 5.85 19.16 -3.61
C ARG A 133 4.89 19.90 -2.70
N GLY A 134 3.80 20.43 -3.25
CA GLY A 134 2.70 20.95 -2.44
C GLY A 134 2.01 19.85 -1.63
N ALA A 135 1.32 20.24 -0.55
CA ALA A 135 0.38 19.35 0.11
C ALA A 135 -0.72 18.95 -0.90
N LEU A 136 -1.11 17.67 -0.92
CA LEU A 136 -2.22 17.24 -1.77
C LEU A 136 -3.50 17.91 -1.29
N THR A 137 -4.24 18.53 -2.20
CA THR A 137 -5.58 19.01 -1.89
C THR A 137 -6.51 17.83 -1.57
N LYS A 138 -7.55 18.04 -0.78
CA LYS A 138 -8.55 16.99 -0.46
C LYS A 138 -9.13 16.32 -1.71
N LEU A 139 -9.34 17.07 -2.78
CA LEU A 139 -9.82 16.52 -4.05
C LEU A 139 -8.78 15.63 -4.74
N GLN A 140 -7.50 16.02 -4.71
CA GLN A 140 -6.40 15.19 -5.22
C GLN A 140 -6.21 13.93 -4.38
N VAL A 141 -6.31 14.03 -3.04
CA VAL A 141 -6.31 12.87 -2.15
C VAL A 141 -7.48 11.95 -2.52
N ALA A 142 -8.70 12.47 -2.59
CA ALA A 142 -9.87 11.68 -2.94
C ALA A 142 -9.72 10.98 -4.29
N GLY A 143 -9.32 11.71 -5.34
CA GLY A 143 -9.11 11.14 -6.68
C GLY A 143 -8.02 10.06 -6.72
N THR A 144 -6.89 10.30 -6.06
CA THR A 144 -5.77 9.35 -6.00
C THR A 144 -6.19 8.05 -5.32
N TYR A 145 -6.87 8.15 -4.18
CA TYR A 145 -7.28 6.97 -3.42
C TYR A 145 -8.47 6.25 -4.07
N THR A 146 -9.38 6.96 -4.75
CA THR A 146 -10.41 6.33 -5.56
C THR A 146 -9.83 5.53 -6.73
N ASP A 147 -8.85 6.08 -7.47
CA ASP A 147 -8.14 5.31 -8.52
C ASP A 147 -7.41 4.10 -7.93
N LEU A 148 -6.75 4.27 -6.78
CA LEU A 148 -6.08 3.18 -6.08
C LEU A 148 -7.08 2.06 -5.68
N GLY A 149 -8.26 2.42 -5.18
CA GLY A 149 -9.33 1.48 -4.84
C GLY A 149 -9.83 0.69 -6.05
N VAL A 150 -10.04 1.37 -7.19
CA VAL A 150 -10.42 0.73 -8.46
C VAL A 150 -9.34 -0.25 -8.92
N ARG A 151 -8.07 0.17 -8.91
CA ARG A 151 -6.96 -0.70 -9.31
C ARG A 151 -6.77 -1.88 -8.37
N HIS A 152 -6.96 -1.67 -7.07
CA HIS A 152 -6.88 -2.71 -6.07
C HIS A 152 -7.87 -3.84 -6.35
N ILE A 153 -9.16 -3.52 -6.53
CA ILE A 153 -10.17 -4.54 -6.79
C ILE A 153 -10.00 -5.20 -8.16
N LEU A 154 -9.65 -4.45 -9.20
CA LEU A 154 -9.47 -5.02 -10.55
C LEU A 154 -8.18 -5.84 -10.68
N GLY A 155 -7.15 -5.54 -9.88
CA GLY A 155 -5.92 -6.34 -9.80
C GLY A 155 -6.04 -7.57 -8.91
N GLY A 156 -6.98 -7.55 -7.94
CA GLY A 156 -7.25 -8.65 -7.02
C GLY A 156 -8.08 -9.77 -7.64
N VAL A 157 -7.42 -10.80 -8.18
CA VAL A 157 -8.11 -11.96 -8.77
C VAL A 157 -9.03 -12.65 -7.76
N ASP A 158 -8.63 -12.71 -6.50
CA ASP A 158 -9.41 -13.21 -5.38
C ASP A 158 -10.74 -12.45 -5.20
N HIS A 159 -10.68 -11.12 -5.26
CA HIS A 159 -11.86 -10.26 -5.16
C HIS A 159 -12.79 -10.42 -6.37
N LEU A 160 -12.23 -10.47 -7.59
CA LEU A 160 -13.01 -10.67 -8.80
C LEU A 160 -13.69 -12.04 -8.83
N LEU A 161 -13.01 -13.10 -8.38
CA LEU A 161 -13.61 -14.44 -8.24
C LEU A 161 -14.74 -14.45 -7.21
N PHE A 162 -14.59 -13.74 -6.10
CA PHE A 162 -15.63 -13.59 -5.09
C PHE A 162 -16.87 -12.90 -5.67
N VAL A 163 -16.70 -11.75 -6.33
CA VAL A 163 -17.78 -10.99 -6.97
C VAL A 163 -18.44 -11.81 -8.10
N LEU A 164 -17.66 -12.56 -8.88
CA LEU A 164 -18.16 -13.48 -9.89
C LEU A 164 -19.06 -14.55 -9.25
N GLY A 165 -18.61 -15.15 -8.14
CA GLY A 165 -19.42 -16.13 -7.41
C GLY A 165 -20.73 -15.53 -6.89
N LEU A 166 -20.70 -14.31 -6.34
CA LEU A 166 -21.92 -13.60 -5.92
C LEU A 166 -22.85 -13.29 -7.08
N LEU A 167 -22.33 -12.89 -8.24
CA LEU A 167 -23.14 -12.61 -9.43
C LEU A 167 -23.97 -13.83 -9.85
N PHE A 168 -23.41 -15.03 -9.77
CA PHE A 168 -24.11 -16.27 -10.10
C PHE A 168 -25.00 -16.81 -8.97
N LEU A 169 -24.71 -16.47 -7.71
CA LEU A 169 -25.46 -16.95 -6.56
C LEU A 169 -26.69 -16.07 -6.26
N VAL A 170 -26.56 -14.75 -6.40
CA VAL A 170 -27.57 -13.79 -5.94
C VAL A 170 -28.60 -13.52 -7.02
N ARG A 171 -29.87 -13.77 -6.70
CA ARG A 171 -30.99 -13.49 -7.60
C ARG A 171 -31.49 -12.05 -7.43
N GLY A 172 -31.50 -11.31 -8.55
CA GLY A 172 -32.07 -9.98 -8.64
C GLY A 172 -31.08 -8.84 -8.40
N ARG A 173 -31.15 -7.81 -9.26
CA ARG A 173 -30.24 -6.65 -9.27
C ARG A 173 -30.16 -5.89 -7.94
N ALA A 174 -31.30 -5.69 -7.25
CA ALA A 174 -31.33 -4.95 -6.00
C ALA A 174 -30.64 -5.72 -4.86
N MET A 175 -30.82 -7.04 -4.79
CA MET A 175 -30.15 -7.88 -3.80
C MET A 175 -28.66 -7.98 -4.09
N LEU A 176 -28.27 -8.12 -5.37
CA LEU A 176 -26.85 -8.13 -5.76
C LEU A 176 -26.14 -6.83 -5.36
N PHE A 177 -26.75 -5.68 -5.67
CA PHE A 177 -26.22 -4.38 -5.25
C PHE A 177 -26.07 -4.31 -3.72
N LYS A 178 -27.14 -4.66 -2.97
CA LYS A 178 -27.11 -4.71 -1.50
C LYS A 178 -25.99 -5.61 -0.98
N THR A 179 -25.76 -6.76 -1.59
CA THR A 179 -24.72 -7.72 -1.18
C THR A 179 -23.32 -7.18 -1.43
N ILE A 180 -23.07 -6.54 -2.60
CA ILE A 180 -21.78 -5.92 -2.93
C ILE A 180 -21.49 -4.74 -2.00
N THR A 181 -22.48 -3.88 -1.77
CA THR A 181 -22.34 -2.76 -0.82
C THR A 181 -22.10 -3.27 0.60
N ALA A 182 -22.79 -4.33 1.04
CA ALA A 182 -22.56 -4.92 2.37
C ALA A 182 -21.13 -5.45 2.52
N PHE A 183 -20.56 -6.07 1.48
CA PHE A 183 -19.16 -6.47 1.45
C PHE A 183 -18.24 -5.26 1.56
N THR A 184 -18.47 -4.21 0.78
CA THR A 184 -17.62 -3.00 0.81
C THR A 184 -17.67 -2.29 2.16
N VAL A 185 -18.85 -2.17 2.76
CA VAL A 185 -19.01 -1.58 4.10
C VAL A 185 -18.23 -2.37 5.14
N ALA A 186 -18.35 -3.70 5.13
CA ALA A 186 -17.58 -4.56 6.03
C ALA A 186 -16.07 -4.44 5.80
N HIS A 187 -15.65 -4.44 4.53
CA HIS A 187 -14.25 -4.24 4.16
C HIS A 187 -13.73 -2.90 4.68
N SER A 188 -14.52 -1.82 4.52
CA SER A 188 -14.19 -0.48 5.02
C SER A 188 -13.96 -0.48 6.53
N ILE A 189 -14.83 -1.17 7.28
CA ILE A 189 -14.73 -1.28 8.74
C ILE A 189 -13.44 -2.02 9.13
N ALA A 190 -13.19 -3.20 8.54
CA ALA A 190 -12.01 -3.99 8.86
C ALA A 190 -10.70 -3.27 8.48
N LEU A 191 -10.68 -2.63 7.31
CA LEU A 191 -9.54 -1.85 6.84
C LEU A 191 -9.26 -0.65 7.76
N ALA A 192 -10.30 0.06 8.20
CA ALA A 192 -10.13 1.17 9.14
C ALA A 192 -9.55 0.68 10.48
N ILE A 193 -10.13 -0.38 11.05
CA ILE A 193 -9.65 -0.98 12.31
C ILE A 193 -8.17 -1.38 12.21
N ALA A 194 -7.77 -2.02 11.11
CA ALA A 194 -6.40 -2.44 10.89
C ALA A 194 -5.46 -1.25 10.60
N THR A 195 -5.91 -0.24 9.87
CA THR A 195 -5.13 0.98 9.56
C THR A 195 -4.79 1.79 10.81
N PHE A 196 -5.72 1.88 11.76
CA PHE A 196 -5.49 2.52 13.06
C PHE A 196 -4.72 1.62 14.06
N GLY A 197 -4.34 0.40 13.65
CA GLY A 197 -3.51 -0.50 14.45
C GLY A 197 -4.24 -1.23 15.57
N TYR A 198 -5.58 -1.22 15.59
CA TYR A 198 -6.35 -1.95 16.61
C TYR A 198 -6.31 -3.46 16.42
N VAL A 199 -6.11 -3.93 15.18
CA VAL A 199 -5.99 -5.35 14.84
C VAL A 199 -4.80 -5.52 13.91
N ASN A 200 -3.94 -6.50 14.21
CA ASN A 200 -2.84 -6.92 13.35
C ASN A 200 -2.93 -8.44 13.16
N VAL A 201 -3.17 -8.87 11.93
CA VAL A 201 -3.26 -10.29 11.56
C VAL A 201 -2.18 -10.60 10.53
N PRO A 202 -1.44 -11.72 10.67
CA PRO A 202 -0.45 -12.11 9.68
C PRO A 202 -1.06 -12.19 8.27
N PRO A 203 -0.44 -11.60 7.23
CA PRO A 203 -0.97 -11.64 5.88
C PRO A 203 -1.23 -13.06 5.35
N ALA A 204 -0.38 -14.03 5.72
CA ALA A 204 -0.57 -15.42 5.36
C ALA A 204 -1.90 -16.01 5.88
N LEU A 205 -2.28 -15.65 7.12
CA LEU A 205 -3.54 -16.09 7.71
C LEU A 205 -4.73 -15.42 7.02
N VAL A 206 -4.65 -14.10 6.78
CA VAL A 206 -5.70 -13.37 6.05
C VAL A 206 -5.92 -13.96 4.66
N ASN A 207 -4.86 -14.15 3.88
CA ASN A 207 -4.93 -14.71 2.53
C ASN A 207 -5.52 -16.13 2.53
N THR A 208 -5.20 -16.94 3.53
CA THR A 208 -5.77 -18.28 3.69
C THR A 208 -7.28 -18.23 3.95
N LEU A 209 -7.74 -17.32 4.81
CA LEU A 209 -9.17 -17.13 5.12
C LEU A 209 -9.94 -16.53 3.93
N VAL A 210 -9.32 -15.62 3.19
CA VAL A 210 -9.86 -15.09 1.92
C VAL A 210 -10.04 -16.22 0.92
N ALA A 211 -9.03 -17.06 0.71
CA ALA A 211 -9.14 -18.21 -0.19
C ALA A 211 -10.22 -19.20 0.25
N LEU A 212 -10.36 -19.45 1.57
CA LEU A 212 -11.43 -20.27 2.12
C LEU A 212 -12.82 -19.68 1.82
N SER A 213 -12.98 -18.36 1.88
CA SER A 213 -14.26 -17.70 1.54
C SER A 213 -14.65 -17.89 0.06
N ILE A 214 -13.67 -17.91 -0.85
CA ILE A 214 -13.91 -18.16 -2.28
C ILE A 214 -14.25 -19.63 -2.51
N LEU A 215 -13.50 -20.54 -1.89
CA LEU A 215 -13.79 -21.97 -1.93
C LEU A 215 -15.22 -22.24 -1.45
N PHE A 216 -15.65 -21.59 -0.36
CA PHE A 216 -16.99 -21.73 0.20
C PHE A 216 -18.11 -21.37 -0.79
N LEU A 217 -17.91 -20.41 -1.71
CA LEU A 217 -18.91 -20.06 -2.72
C LEU A 217 -19.16 -21.18 -3.75
N GLY A 218 -18.16 -22.02 -4.05
CA GLY A 218 -18.29 -23.10 -5.04
C GLY A 218 -19.43 -24.08 -4.69
N PRO A 219 -19.42 -24.71 -3.50
CA PRO A 219 -20.52 -25.56 -3.05
C PRO A 219 -21.87 -24.86 -2.96
N GLU A 220 -21.91 -23.59 -2.54
CA GLU A 220 -23.15 -22.82 -2.44
C GLU A 220 -23.78 -22.56 -3.81
N LEU A 221 -22.97 -22.32 -4.85
CA LEU A 221 -23.42 -22.25 -6.23
C LEU A 221 -24.01 -23.59 -6.71
N VAL A 222 -23.41 -24.72 -6.34
CA VAL A 222 -23.95 -26.05 -6.69
C VAL A 222 -25.28 -26.30 -5.99
N ARG A 223 -25.43 -25.90 -4.72
CA ARG A 223 -26.68 -25.98 -3.96
C ARG A 223 -27.79 -25.19 -4.62
N GLU A 224 -27.52 -23.93 -4.98
CA GLU A 224 -28.46 -23.07 -5.70
C GLU A 224 -28.93 -23.71 -7.01
N GLN A 225 -28.01 -24.30 -7.77
CA GLN A 225 -28.32 -24.96 -9.04
C GLN A 225 -29.17 -26.22 -8.89
N ARG A 226 -29.13 -26.87 -7.71
CA ARG A 226 -29.99 -28.01 -7.37
C ARG A 226 -31.36 -27.59 -6.83
N GLY A 227 -31.58 -26.29 -6.64
CA GLY A 227 -32.81 -25.76 -6.02
C GLY A 227 -32.83 -25.92 -4.50
N GLU A 228 -31.68 -26.20 -3.88
CA GLU A 228 -31.53 -26.24 -2.43
C GLU A 228 -31.37 -24.81 -1.87
N THR A 229 -31.58 -24.65 -0.56
CA THR A 229 -31.42 -23.35 0.12
C THR A 229 -30.33 -23.41 1.19
N SER A 230 -29.82 -22.23 1.53
CA SER A 230 -28.81 -22.03 2.56
C SER A 230 -28.86 -20.57 3.04
N LEU A 231 -28.17 -20.26 4.14
CA LEU A 231 -28.04 -18.89 4.61
C LEU A 231 -27.42 -17.97 3.54
N THR A 232 -26.44 -18.46 2.77
CA THR A 232 -25.77 -17.70 1.71
C THR A 232 -26.70 -17.40 0.55
N ILE A 233 -27.63 -18.31 0.23
CA ILE A 233 -28.61 -18.13 -0.85
C ILE A 233 -29.76 -17.22 -0.40
N GLU A 234 -30.26 -17.42 0.82
CA GLU A 234 -31.42 -16.67 1.34
C GLU A 234 -31.04 -15.26 1.82
N ARG A 235 -29.84 -15.11 2.38
CA ARG A 235 -29.34 -13.86 2.95
C ARG A 235 -27.88 -13.60 2.53
N PRO A 236 -27.59 -13.50 1.22
CA PRO A 236 -26.23 -13.36 0.70
C PRO A 236 -25.49 -12.16 1.27
N TRP A 237 -26.20 -11.06 1.57
CA TRP A 237 -25.61 -9.85 2.14
C TRP A 237 -24.99 -10.06 3.53
N LEU A 238 -25.50 -11.00 4.36
CA LEU A 238 -24.90 -11.31 5.66
C LEU A 238 -23.56 -12.02 5.50
N VAL A 239 -23.50 -12.99 4.60
CA VAL A 239 -22.29 -13.76 4.33
C VAL A 239 -21.25 -12.88 3.64
N ALA A 240 -21.67 -12.03 2.69
CA ALA A 240 -20.80 -11.05 2.06
C ALA A 240 -20.26 -10.02 3.05
N PHE A 241 -21.05 -9.58 4.03
CA PHE A 241 -20.56 -8.74 5.12
C PHE A 241 -19.48 -9.46 5.95
N ALA A 242 -19.71 -10.71 6.35
CA ALA A 242 -18.72 -11.49 7.11
C ALA A 242 -17.41 -11.68 6.33
N PHE A 243 -17.49 -11.98 5.03
CA PHE A 243 -16.30 -12.10 4.19
C PHE A 243 -15.63 -10.76 3.90
N GLY A 244 -16.39 -9.68 3.75
CA GLY A 244 -15.83 -8.33 3.63
C GLY A 244 -14.96 -7.95 4.83
N LEU A 245 -15.36 -8.33 6.05
CA LEU A 245 -14.53 -8.13 7.25
C LEU A 245 -13.19 -8.87 7.14
N LEU A 246 -13.18 -10.10 6.61
CA LEU A 246 -11.94 -10.86 6.44
C LEU A 246 -11.03 -10.24 5.38
N HIS A 247 -11.61 -9.82 4.24
CA HIS A 247 -10.87 -9.24 3.12
C HIS A 247 -10.24 -7.89 3.48
N GLY A 248 -10.94 -7.06 4.27
CA GLY A 248 -10.44 -5.73 4.66
C GLY A 248 -9.18 -5.76 5.53
N LEU A 249 -8.87 -6.88 6.18
CA LEU A 249 -7.67 -7.03 7.01
C LEU A 249 -6.38 -7.19 6.19
N GLY A 250 -6.48 -7.52 4.89
CA GLY A 250 -5.33 -7.85 4.06
C GLY A 250 -4.53 -6.66 3.54
N PHE A 251 -5.11 -5.44 3.56
CA PHE A 251 -4.59 -4.28 2.83
C PHE A 251 -4.10 -3.12 3.71
N ALA A 252 -4.11 -3.28 5.04
CA ALA A 252 -3.89 -2.18 6.00
C ALA A 252 -2.52 -1.47 5.88
N SER A 253 -1.47 -2.17 5.41
CA SER A 253 -0.12 -1.61 5.32
C SER A 253 0.12 -0.75 4.08
N GLY A 254 -0.79 -0.75 3.09
CA GLY A 254 -0.60 -0.04 1.81
C GLY A 254 -0.97 1.45 1.85
N LEU A 255 -1.99 1.84 2.62
CA LEU A 255 -2.55 3.20 2.57
C LEU A 255 -1.66 4.29 3.18
N THR A 256 -0.84 3.95 4.18
CA THR A 256 0.00 4.91 4.92
C THR A 256 1.36 5.17 4.27
N GLN A 257 1.71 4.42 3.22
CA GLN A 257 3.03 4.53 2.56
C GLN A 257 3.20 5.82 1.74
N LEU A 258 2.11 6.54 1.46
CA LEU A 258 2.14 7.77 0.67
C LEU A 258 2.50 9.04 1.48
N GLY A 259 2.89 8.89 2.76
CA GLY A 259 3.33 10.03 3.59
C GLY A 259 2.23 11.04 3.93
N LEU A 260 0.96 10.62 3.81
CA LEU A 260 -0.20 11.46 4.10
C LEU A 260 -0.19 11.98 5.56
N PRO A 261 -0.63 13.23 5.78
CA PRO A 261 -0.96 13.68 7.13
C PRO A 261 -2.06 12.82 7.76
N HIS A 262 -1.95 12.57 9.06
CA HIS A 262 -2.91 11.73 9.80
C HIS A 262 -4.36 12.23 9.70
N SER A 263 -4.57 13.54 9.54
CA SER A 263 -5.89 14.16 9.36
C SER A 263 -6.60 13.76 8.07
N GLU A 264 -5.85 13.36 7.03
CA GLU A 264 -6.38 12.99 5.72
C GLU A 264 -6.61 11.48 5.58
N VAL A 265 -6.17 10.67 6.55
CA VAL A 265 -6.38 9.22 6.55
C VAL A 265 -7.86 8.81 6.46
N PRO A 266 -8.81 9.44 7.18
CA PRO A 266 -10.23 9.11 7.03
C PRO A 266 -10.77 9.37 5.62
N LEU A 267 -10.35 10.48 4.99
CA LEU A 267 -10.75 10.79 3.61
C LEU A 267 -10.16 9.76 2.63
N ALA A 268 -8.88 9.44 2.79
CA ALA A 268 -8.20 8.43 1.97
C ALA A 268 -8.89 7.06 2.08
N LEU A 269 -9.24 6.62 3.30
CA LEU A 269 -9.97 5.36 3.53
C LEU A 269 -11.36 5.37 2.88
N LEU A 270 -12.12 6.46 3.04
CA LEU A 270 -13.44 6.59 2.42
C LEU A 270 -13.33 6.55 0.89
N SER A 271 -12.45 7.38 0.31
CA SER A 271 -12.24 7.47 -1.13
C SER A 271 -11.72 6.17 -1.74
N PHE A 272 -10.85 5.45 -1.02
CA PHE A 272 -10.41 4.11 -1.42
C PHE A 272 -11.58 3.14 -1.53
N ASN A 273 -12.44 3.08 -0.50
CA ASN A 273 -13.59 2.16 -0.51
C ASN A 273 -14.66 2.56 -1.54
N VAL A 274 -14.84 3.86 -1.82
CA VAL A 274 -15.64 4.31 -2.96
C VAL A 274 -15.05 3.77 -4.28
N GLY A 275 -13.73 3.81 -4.44
CA GLY A 275 -13.05 3.21 -5.60
C GLY A 275 -13.27 1.70 -5.70
N VAL A 276 -13.20 0.98 -4.57
CA VAL A 276 -13.48 -0.46 -4.51
C VAL A 276 -14.92 -0.75 -4.97
N GLU A 277 -15.92 -0.06 -4.43
CA GLU A 277 -17.33 -0.26 -4.83
C GLU A 277 -17.54 0.03 -6.31
N LEU A 278 -16.98 1.14 -6.82
CA LEU A 278 -17.05 1.49 -8.24
C LEU A 278 -16.42 0.42 -9.13
N GLY A 279 -15.26 -0.13 -8.75
CA GLY A 279 -14.61 -1.19 -9.49
C GLY A 279 -15.40 -2.51 -9.49
N GLN A 280 -15.99 -2.90 -8.34
CA GLN A 280 -16.86 -4.07 -8.24
C GLN A 280 -18.12 -3.92 -9.11
N LEU A 281 -18.80 -2.78 -9.02
CA LEU A 281 -20.00 -2.49 -9.79
C LEU A 281 -19.69 -2.40 -11.29
N GLY A 282 -18.56 -1.80 -11.66
CA GLY A 282 -18.08 -1.76 -13.04
C GLY A 282 -17.83 -3.14 -13.61
N PHE A 283 -17.15 -4.02 -12.86
CA PHE A 283 -16.93 -5.41 -13.24
C PHE A 283 -18.25 -6.17 -13.42
N VAL A 284 -19.18 -6.04 -12.48
CA VAL A 284 -20.52 -6.65 -12.57
C VAL A 284 -21.29 -6.13 -13.78
N ALA A 285 -21.24 -4.82 -14.05
CA ALA A 285 -21.92 -4.22 -15.19
C ALA A 285 -21.39 -4.79 -16.53
N VAL A 286 -20.07 -4.97 -16.66
CA VAL A 286 -19.44 -5.60 -17.83
C VAL A 286 -19.94 -7.04 -18.01
N LEU A 287 -19.98 -7.84 -16.95
CA LEU A 287 -20.45 -9.23 -17.01
C LEU A 287 -21.93 -9.34 -17.36
N LEU A 288 -22.76 -8.45 -16.80
CA LEU A 288 -24.19 -8.39 -17.15
C LEU A 288 -24.39 -7.97 -18.61
N ALA A 289 -23.64 -6.97 -19.10
CA ALA A 289 -23.69 -6.56 -20.50
C ALA A 289 -23.28 -7.69 -21.46
N LEU A 290 -22.23 -8.43 -21.11
CA LEU A 290 -21.81 -9.62 -21.86
C LEU A 290 -22.92 -10.70 -21.86
N GLY A 291 -23.57 -10.93 -20.72
CA GLY A 291 -24.70 -11.84 -20.60
C GLY A 291 -25.88 -11.46 -21.51
N VAL A 292 -26.22 -10.16 -21.57
CA VAL A 292 -27.25 -9.64 -22.47
C VAL A 292 -26.86 -9.84 -23.93
N ALA A 293 -25.64 -9.46 -24.33
CA ALA A 293 -25.15 -9.60 -25.70
C ALA A 293 -25.15 -11.07 -26.17
N LEU A 294 -24.74 -12.01 -25.32
CA LEU A 294 -24.80 -13.44 -25.60
C LEU A 294 -26.24 -13.95 -25.77
N GLY A 295 -27.18 -13.37 -25.01
CA GLY A 295 -28.61 -13.64 -25.14
C GLY A 295 -29.18 -13.16 -26.46
N GLU A 296 -28.81 -11.95 -26.91
CA GLU A 296 -29.20 -11.41 -28.22
C GLU A 296 -28.64 -12.23 -29.39
N LEU A 297 -27.42 -12.74 -29.25
CA LEU A 297 -26.79 -13.67 -30.19
C LEU A 297 -27.37 -15.10 -30.12
N GLN A 298 -28.40 -15.33 -29.29
CA GLN A 298 -29.05 -16.62 -29.08
C GLN A 298 -28.10 -17.75 -28.67
N VAL A 299 -26.98 -17.39 -28.00
CA VAL A 299 -26.03 -18.37 -27.48
C VAL A 299 -26.68 -19.11 -26.32
N ARG A 300 -27.10 -20.36 -26.57
CA ARG A 300 -27.73 -21.20 -25.54
C ARG A 300 -26.68 -21.98 -24.77
N PHE A 301 -26.55 -21.64 -23.49
CA PHE A 301 -25.72 -22.41 -22.56
C PHE A 301 -26.46 -23.69 -22.13
N GLY A 302 -25.87 -24.85 -22.46
CA GLY A 302 -26.39 -26.13 -22.01
C GLY A 302 -26.33 -26.29 -20.48
N PRO A 303 -27.06 -27.26 -19.89
CA PRO A 303 -27.12 -27.44 -18.43
C PRO A 303 -25.76 -27.68 -17.76
N ARG A 304 -24.81 -28.31 -18.48
CA ARG A 304 -23.44 -28.51 -18.00
C ARG A 304 -22.67 -27.19 -17.90
N MET A 305 -22.87 -26.28 -18.86
CA MET A 305 -22.17 -25.00 -18.90
C MET A 305 -22.65 -24.06 -17.78
N ARG A 306 -23.90 -24.19 -17.34
CA ARG A 306 -24.40 -23.48 -16.15
C ARG A 306 -23.66 -23.85 -14.87
N ARG A 307 -23.02 -25.03 -14.80
CA ARG A 307 -22.21 -25.46 -13.64
C ARG A 307 -20.79 -24.91 -13.66
N LEU A 308 -20.34 -24.40 -14.80
CA LEU A 308 -18.96 -23.94 -15.00
C LEU A 308 -18.52 -22.90 -13.95
N PRO A 309 -19.32 -21.87 -13.59
CA PRO A 309 -18.90 -20.89 -12.59
C PRO A 309 -18.62 -21.52 -11.22
N ALA A 310 -19.43 -22.50 -10.81
CA ALA A 310 -19.25 -23.19 -9.53
C ALA A 310 -17.92 -23.95 -9.48
N TYR A 311 -17.57 -24.65 -10.56
CA TYR A 311 -16.29 -25.36 -10.66
C TYR A 311 -15.11 -24.41 -10.77
N VAL A 312 -15.23 -23.33 -11.55
CA VAL A 312 -14.15 -22.32 -11.67
C VAL A 312 -13.87 -21.67 -10.32
N VAL A 313 -14.90 -21.14 -9.66
CA VAL A 313 -14.75 -20.49 -8.34
C VAL A 313 -14.26 -21.49 -7.29
N GLY A 314 -14.86 -22.68 -7.23
CA GLY A 314 -14.49 -23.71 -6.25
C GLY A 314 -13.07 -24.24 -6.44
N SER A 315 -12.67 -24.59 -7.67
CA SER A 315 -11.34 -25.14 -7.95
C SER A 315 -10.23 -24.10 -7.77
N LEU A 316 -10.45 -22.86 -8.20
CA LEU A 316 -9.49 -21.78 -7.95
C LEU A 316 -9.41 -21.47 -6.45
N GLY A 317 -10.54 -21.37 -5.76
CA GLY A 317 -10.58 -21.21 -4.31
C GLY A 317 -9.80 -22.30 -3.56
N ALA A 318 -9.97 -23.56 -3.96
CA ALA A 318 -9.21 -24.69 -3.39
C ALA A 318 -7.70 -24.57 -3.65
N PHE A 319 -7.32 -24.25 -4.89
CA PHE A 319 -5.91 -24.04 -5.24
C PHE A 319 -5.26 -22.96 -4.37
N TRP A 320 -5.89 -21.78 -4.28
CA TRP A 320 -5.38 -20.68 -3.47
C TRP A 320 -5.39 -21.00 -1.98
N LEU A 321 -6.34 -21.80 -1.50
CA LEU A 321 -6.36 -22.27 -0.11
C LEU A 321 -5.18 -23.17 0.19
N CYS A 322 -4.85 -24.11 -0.69
CA CYS A 322 -3.65 -24.95 -0.54
C CYS A 322 -2.37 -24.11 -0.50
N VAL A 323 -2.25 -23.12 -1.39
CA VAL A 323 -1.13 -22.18 -1.38
C VAL A 323 -1.08 -21.40 -0.07
N GLY A 324 -2.20 -20.86 0.40
CA GLY A 324 -2.28 -20.14 1.67
C GLY A 324 -1.87 -21.00 2.87
N LEU A 325 -2.40 -22.23 2.96
CA LEU A 325 -2.03 -23.18 4.01
C LEU A 325 -0.54 -23.54 3.99
N SER A 326 0.07 -23.68 2.81
CA SER A 326 1.50 -23.94 2.70
C SER A 326 2.37 -22.79 3.20
N ALA A 327 1.86 -21.55 3.17
CA ALA A 327 2.56 -20.39 3.70
C ALA A 327 2.46 -20.23 5.23
N LEU A 328 1.66 -21.08 5.90
CA LEU A 328 1.48 -21.10 7.35
C LEU A 328 2.38 -22.12 8.07
N ILE A 329 2.98 -23.05 7.33
CA ILE A 329 3.81 -24.16 7.86
C ILE A 329 5.28 -23.82 7.61
#